data_AF-N1UZB8-F1
#
_entry.id   AF-N1UZB8-F1
#
_cell.length_a   1.000
_cell.length_b   1.000
_cell.length_c   1.000
_cell.angle_alpha   90.00
_cell.angle_beta   90.00
_cell.angle_gamma   90.00
#
_symmetry.space_group_name_H-M   'P 1'
#
loop_
_entity.id
_entity.type
_entity.pdbx_description
1 polymer ?
#
loop_
_entity_poly.entity_id
_entity_poly.type
_entity_poly.pdbx_seq_one_letter_code
_entity_poly.pdbx_strand_id
1 'polypeptide(L)'
;MLGGRYKVTGQVLASAEQDLVLDGIDQVLNRPVSILVAAPENASQAAMSAREIATGERAGNVQVLDLGITDGLTYLITNQAEAADLLDLVIQQDAPYVEPFFTETLGSEIFGQARSHEPETYEDDEDYYYEDEEPRTSLRDRLNRLELPKLGRGNTDDGGAKPLFGRRPGAGAAAGAGVAGAAA
;
A
#
# COMPACT_ATOMS: atom_id res chain seq x y z
N MET A 1 7.17 3.98 -26.05
CA MET A 1 7.81 3.77 -24.73
C MET A 1 7.09 4.67 -23.75
N LEU A 2 6.73 4.16 -22.57
CA LEU A 2 6.01 4.94 -21.55
C LEU A 2 7.02 5.49 -20.54
N GLY A 3 7.00 6.79 -20.31
CA GLY A 3 7.88 7.46 -19.33
C GLY A 3 9.39 7.27 -19.58
N GLY A 4 9.82 6.85 -20.76
CA GLY A 4 11.23 6.60 -21.12
C GLY A 4 11.91 5.38 -20.47
N ARG A 5 11.35 4.84 -19.39
CA ARG A 5 11.90 3.67 -18.66
C ARG A 5 11.22 2.36 -18.99
N TYR A 6 9.93 2.38 -19.32
CA TYR A 6 9.13 1.17 -19.46
C TYR A 6 8.88 0.83 -20.93
N LYS A 7 9.07 -0.45 -21.27
CA LYS A 7 8.82 -0.99 -22.60
C LYS A 7 7.63 -1.95 -22.54
N VAL A 8 6.59 -1.65 -23.33
CA VAL A 8 5.44 -2.54 -23.52
C VAL A 8 5.87 -3.78 -24.30
N THR A 9 5.49 -4.95 -23.81
CA THR A 9 5.77 -6.26 -24.42
C THR A 9 4.53 -6.93 -24.97
N GLY A 10 3.34 -6.59 -24.46
CA GLY A 10 2.07 -7.14 -24.94
C GLY A 10 0.88 -6.41 -24.36
N GLN A 11 -0.29 -6.67 -24.93
CA GLN A 11 -1.57 -6.23 -24.40
C GLN A 11 -2.28 -7.44 -23.80
N VAL A 12 -2.76 -7.31 -22.56
CA VAL A 12 -3.39 -8.41 -21.82
C VAL A 12 -4.90 -8.30 -21.92
N LEU A 13 -5.45 -7.14 -21.57
CA LEU A 13 -6.90 -6.94 -21.44
C LEU A 13 -7.30 -5.51 -21.79
N ALA A 14 -8.53 -5.35 -22.29
CA ALA A 14 -9.20 -4.07 -22.44
C ALA A 14 -10.55 -4.11 -21.70
N SER A 15 -10.84 -3.09 -20.90
CA SER A 15 -12.12 -2.93 -20.22
C SER A 15 -13.20 -2.40 -21.17
N ALA A 16 -14.46 -2.48 -20.73
CA ALA A 16 -15.59 -1.88 -21.43
C ALA A 16 -15.48 -0.35 -21.48
N GLU A 17 -14.95 0.25 -20.41
CA GLU A 17 -14.68 1.69 -20.25
C GLU A 17 -13.36 2.13 -20.92
N GLN A 18 -12.82 1.33 -21.84
CA GLN A 18 -11.60 1.63 -22.60
C GLN A 18 -10.29 1.69 -21.79
N ASP A 19 -10.28 1.23 -20.55
CA ASP A 19 -9.04 1.02 -19.80
C ASP A 19 -8.24 -0.14 -20.40
N LEU A 20 -6.92 0.01 -20.47
CA LEU A 20 -6.04 -1.00 -21.06
C LEU A 20 -5.05 -1.51 -20.02
N VAL A 21 -4.94 -2.83 -19.94
CA VAL A 21 -3.88 -3.50 -19.16
C VAL A 21 -2.86 -4.08 -20.13
N LEU A 22 -1.62 -3.64 -19.98
CA LEU A 22 -0.50 -4.02 -20.82
C LEU A 22 0.58 -4.68 -19.97
N ASP A 23 1.27 -5.65 -20.56
CA ASP A 23 2.49 -6.20 -20.01
C ASP A 23 3.68 -5.34 -20.45
N GLY A 24 4.64 -5.16 -19.56
CA GLY A 24 5.87 -4.47 -19.87
C GLY A 24 7.08 -4.96 -19.08
N ILE A 25 8.21 -4.37 -19.39
CA ILE A 25 9.48 -4.59 -18.69
C ILE A 25 10.07 -3.23 -18.30
N ASP A 26 10.51 -3.12 -17.04
CA ASP A 26 11.35 -2.04 -16.57
C ASP A 26 12.76 -2.21 -17.16
N GLN A 27 13.17 -1.31 -18.06
CA GLN A 27 14.43 -1.47 -18.79
C GLN A 27 15.67 -1.27 -17.91
N VAL A 28 15.54 -0.63 -16.74
CA VAL A 28 16.67 -0.38 -15.84
C VAL A 28 16.93 -1.60 -14.97
N LEU A 29 15.87 -2.19 -14.42
CA LEU A 29 15.96 -3.35 -13.51
C LEU A 29 15.72 -4.69 -14.21
N ASN A 30 15.34 -4.68 -15.49
CA ASN A 30 14.96 -5.85 -16.28
C ASN A 30 13.92 -6.74 -15.57
N ARG A 31 12.89 -6.11 -14.99
CA ARG A 31 11.84 -6.76 -14.21
C ARG A 31 10.50 -6.65 -14.94
N PRO A 32 9.67 -7.71 -14.96
CA PRO A 32 8.30 -7.62 -15.48
C PRO A 32 7.47 -6.64 -14.64
N VAL A 33 6.68 -5.83 -15.33
CA VAL A 33 5.77 -4.84 -14.74
C VAL A 33 4.44 -4.91 -15.48
N SER A 34 3.37 -4.57 -14.77
CA SER A 34 2.07 -4.36 -15.41
C SER A 34 1.84 -2.86 -15.57
N ILE A 35 1.15 -2.49 -16.64
CA ILE A 35 0.91 -1.11 -17.03
C ILE A 35 -0.59 -0.97 -17.25
N LEU A 36 -1.24 -0.18 -16.41
CA LEU A 36 -2.62 0.22 -16.59
C LEU A 36 -2.64 1.58 -17.29
N VAL A 37 -3.31 1.68 -18.43
CA VAL A 37 -3.61 2.94 -19.10
C VAL A 37 -5.07 3.24 -18.85
N ALA A 38 -5.33 4.24 -18.01
CA ALA A 38 -6.68 4.62 -17.65
C ALA A 38 -7.32 5.45 -18.77
N ALA A 39 -8.60 5.19 -19.02
CA ALA A 39 -9.42 6.05 -19.86
C ALA A 39 -9.50 7.47 -19.27
N PRO A 40 -9.71 8.51 -20.09
CA PRO A 40 -9.75 9.89 -19.60
C PRO A 40 -10.79 10.12 -18.51
N GLU A 41 -11.94 9.45 -18.56
CA GLU A 41 -12.98 9.47 -17.52
C GLU A 41 -12.50 8.92 -16.19
N ASN A 42 -11.67 7.88 -16.21
CA ASN A 42 -11.24 7.16 -15.01
C ASN A 42 -9.85 7.58 -14.50
N ALA A 43 -9.18 8.49 -15.21
CA ALA A 43 -7.84 8.98 -14.87
C ALA A 43 -7.76 9.53 -13.43
N SER A 44 -8.81 10.23 -12.97
CA SER A 44 -8.88 10.76 -11.61
C SER A 44 -8.92 9.65 -10.56
N GLN A 45 -9.71 8.60 -10.80
CA GLN A 45 -9.81 7.45 -9.90
C GLN A 45 -8.52 6.63 -9.88
N ALA A 46 -7.92 6.37 -11.04
CA ALA A 46 -6.64 5.67 -11.10
C ALA A 46 -5.55 6.39 -10.29
N ALA A 47 -5.51 7.73 -10.34
CA ALA A 47 -4.57 8.53 -9.54
C ALA A 47 -4.88 8.47 -8.03
N MET A 48 -6.16 8.48 -7.65
CA MET A 48 -6.59 8.36 -6.25
C MET A 48 -6.25 6.98 -5.68
N SER A 49 -6.64 5.91 -6.37
CA SER A 49 -6.31 4.53 -6.02
C SER A 49 -4.80 4.31 -5.91
N ALA A 50 -4.03 4.89 -6.83
CA ALA A 50 -2.57 4.80 -6.77
C ALA A 50 -1.99 5.43 -5.50
N ARG A 51 -2.57 6.56 -5.06
CA ARG A 51 -2.18 7.24 -3.83
C ARG A 51 -2.53 6.40 -2.60
N GLU A 52 -3.73 5.85 -2.53
CA GLU A 52 -4.18 4.99 -1.42
C GLU A 52 -3.32 3.74 -1.25
N ILE A 53 -2.85 3.16 -2.35
CA ILE A 53 -1.90 2.05 -2.31
C ILE A 53 -0.54 2.52 -1.79
N ALA A 54 -0.06 3.69 -2.24
CA ALA A 54 1.21 4.23 -1.81
C ALA A 54 1.22 4.66 -0.33
N THR A 55 0.08 5.10 0.22
CA THR A 55 -0.11 5.40 1.65
C THR A 55 -0.37 4.15 2.49
N GLY A 56 -0.70 3.03 1.85
CA GLY A 56 -1.02 1.77 2.51
C GLY A 56 -2.46 1.70 3.04
N GLU A 57 -3.34 2.62 2.63
CA GLU A 57 -4.76 2.62 2.97
C GLU A 57 -5.50 1.49 2.26
N ARG A 58 -5.09 1.17 1.03
CA ARG A 58 -5.59 0.01 0.28
C ARG A 58 -4.57 -1.12 0.32
N ALA A 59 -4.89 -2.20 1.05
CA ALA A 59 -4.10 -3.43 1.05
C ALA A 59 -4.41 -4.25 -0.21
N GLY A 60 -3.37 -4.62 -0.96
CA GLY A 60 -3.52 -5.44 -2.17
C GLY A 60 -2.21 -6.07 -2.63
N ASN A 61 -2.31 -6.97 -3.61
CA ASN A 61 -1.15 -7.57 -4.28
C ASN A 61 -0.45 -6.58 -5.25
N VAL A 62 -1.06 -5.41 -5.45
CA VAL A 62 -0.58 -4.37 -6.35
C VAL A 62 0.26 -3.36 -5.58
N GLN A 63 1.43 -3.06 -6.13
CA GLN A 63 2.35 -2.03 -5.67
C GLN A 63 2.55 -1.03 -6.79
N VAL A 64 2.30 0.25 -6.49
CA VAL A 64 2.54 1.34 -7.43
C VAL A 64 4.02 1.64 -7.49
N LEU A 65 4.57 1.63 -8.71
CA LEU A 65 5.97 1.92 -9.00
C LEU A 65 6.15 3.30 -9.62
N ASP A 66 5.21 3.70 -10.48
CA ASP A 66 5.22 4.99 -11.15
C ASP A 66 3.79 5.37 -11.53
N LEU A 67 3.51 6.67 -11.53
CA LEU A 67 2.26 7.27 -12.00
C LEU A 67 2.64 8.45 -12.87
N GLY A 68 2.12 8.48 -14.09
CA GLY A 68 2.43 9.58 -15.00
C GLY A 68 1.36 9.82 -16.04
N ILE A 69 1.61 10.85 -16.83
CA ILE A 69 0.75 11.27 -17.93
C ILE A 69 1.61 11.33 -19.18
N THR A 70 1.17 10.71 -20.26
CA THR A 70 1.84 10.74 -21.58
C THR A 70 0.77 10.85 -22.65
N ASP A 71 0.97 11.77 -23.60
CA ASP A 71 0.02 12.04 -24.70
C ASP A 71 -1.43 12.28 -24.23
N GLY A 72 -1.59 12.85 -23.02
CA GLY A 72 -2.90 13.12 -22.41
C GLY A 72 -3.57 11.90 -21.76
N LEU A 73 -2.93 10.74 -21.77
CA LEU A 73 -3.40 9.53 -21.09
C LEU A 73 -2.68 9.34 -19.76
N THR A 74 -3.43 8.97 -18.73
CA THR A 74 -2.88 8.63 -17.41
C THR A 74 -2.49 7.16 -17.40
N TYR A 75 -1.26 6.88 -16.98
CA TYR A 75 -0.77 5.52 -16.86
C TYR A 75 -0.27 5.26 -15.45
N LEU A 76 -0.52 4.05 -14.97
CA LEU A 76 -0.08 3.53 -13.70
C LEU A 76 0.82 2.33 -13.97
N ILE A 77 2.04 2.38 -13.43
CA ILE A 77 3.00 1.27 -13.50
C ILE A 77 3.00 0.56 -12.17
N THR A 78 2.82 -0.75 -12.19
CA THR A 78 2.77 -1.58 -10.99
C THR A 78 3.79 -2.71 -11.04
N ASN A 79 3.94 -3.43 -9.93
CA ASN A 79 4.48 -4.79 -10.00
C ASN A 79 3.62 -5.66 -10.94
N GLN A 80 4.18 -6.79 -11.34
CA GLN A 80 3.41 -7.79 -12.09
C GLN A 80 2.21 -8.25 -11.26
N ALA A 81 1.01 -7.97 -11.76
CA ALA A 81 -0.27 -8.26 -11.12
C ALA A 81 -1.28 -8.75 -12.16
N GLU A 82 -2.35 -9.40 -11.69
CA GLU A 82 -3.47 -9.85 -12.51
C GLU A 82 -4.22 -8.66 -13.10
N ALA A 83 -4.78 -8.81 -14.31
CA ALA A 83 -5.49 -7.72 -14.96
C ALA A 83 -6.75 -7.30 -14.19
N ALA A 84 -7.43 -8.25 -13.53
CA ALA A 84 -8.60 -7.97 -12.69
C ALA A 84 -8.24 -7.02 -11.54
N ASP A 85 -7.17 -7.33 -10.79
CA ASP A 85 -6.69 -6.51 -9.68
C ASP A 85 -6.35 -5.07 -10.10
N LEU A 86 -5.91 -4.87 -11.36
CA LEU A 86 -5.59 -3.55 -11.90
C LEU A 86 -6.83 -2.79 -12.36
N LEU A 87 -7.81 -3.46 -12.93
CA LEU A 87 -9.07 -2.84 -13.33
C LEU A 87 -9.90 -2.40 -12.12
N ASP A 88 -9.80 -3.12 -11.00
CA ASP A 88 -10.45 -2.72 -9.75
C ASP A 88 -9.95 -1.36 -9.22
N LEU A 89 -8.76 -0.91 -9.63
CA LEU A 89 -8.22 0.41 -9.25
C LEU A 89 -8.90 1.57 -9.96
N VAL A 90 -9.54 1.29 -11.08
CA VAL A 90 -10.21 2.25 -11.93
C VAL A 90 -11.66 2.42 -11.49
N ILE A 91 -12.23 1.39 -10.87
CA ILE A 91 -13.60 1.39 -10.35
C ILE A 91 -13.68 2.28 -9.11
N GLN A 92 -14.68 3.15 -9.07
CA GLN A 92 -15.00 3.95 -7.90
C GLN A 92 -15.58 3.06 -6.80
N GLN A 93 -14.83 2.84 -5.71
CA GLN A 93 -15.25 1.95 -4.62
C GLN A 93 -16.36 2.55 -3.73
N ASP A 94 -16.51 3.88 -3.69
CA ASP A 94 -17.48 4.56 -2.83
C ASP A 94 -18.86 4.82 -3.49
N ALA A 95 -19.22 4.08 -4.54
CA ALA A 95 -20.57 4.16 -5.07
C ALA A 95 -21.54 3.45 -4.09
N PRO A 96 -22.57 4.13 -3.56
CA PRO A 96 -23.57 3.47 -2.71
C PRO A 96 -24.15 2.25 -3.43
N TYR A 97 -24.23 1.11 -2.73
CA TYR A 97 -24.83 -0.09 -3.28
C TYR A 97 -26.31 0.17 -3.60
N VAL A 98 -26.66 0.14 -4.89
CA VAL A 98 -28.05 0.23 -5.37
C VAL A 98 -28.51 -1.17 -5.72
N GLU A 99 -29.57 -1.64 -5.07
CA GLU A 99 -30.14 -2.96 -5.32
C GLU A 99 -30.58 -3.11 -6.79
N PRO A 100 -30.07 -4.11 -7.53
CA PRO A 100 -30.34 -4.27 -8.95
C PRO A 100 -31.68 -4.98 -9.17
N PHE A 101 -32.79 -4.24 -8.98
CA PHE A 101 -34.12 -4.55 -9.52
C PHE A 101 -34.83 -5.79 -8.94
N PHE A 102 -35.92 -5.57 -8.20
CA PHE A 102 -37.13 -6.42 -8.28
C PHE A 102 -38.44 -5.73 -7.80
N THR A 103 -38.39 -4.53 -7.22
CA THR A 103 -39.60 -3.86 -6.68
C THR A 103 -39.92 -2.49 -7.28
N GLU A 104 -39.06 -1.95 -8.14
CA GLU A 104 -39.18 -0.56 -8.63
C GLU A 104 -40.43 -0.27 -9.46
N THR A 105 -41.01 -1.26 -10.14
CA THR A 105 -42.26 -1.10 -10.92
C THR A 105 -43.51 -1.45 -10.12
N LEU A 106 -43.44 -2.42 -9.21
CA LEU A 106 -44.63 -2.87 -8.47
C LEU A 106 -45.05 -1.83 -7.42
N GLY A 107 -44.09 -1.20 -6.74
CA GLY A 107 -44.37 -0.19 -5.73
C GLY A 107 -44.92 1.11 -6.32
N SER A 108 -44.39 1.55 -7.46
CA SER A 108 -44.78 2.80 -8.12
C SER A 108 -46.16 2.69 -8.81
N GLU A 109 -46.52 1.51 -9.34
CA GLU A 109 -47.86 1.28 -9.90
C GLU A 109 -48.94 1.09 -8.82
N ILE A 110 -48.64 0.41 -7.70
CA ILE A 110 -49.64 0.14 -6.65
C ILE A 110 -49.86 1.34 -5.71
N PHE A 111 -48.81 2.14 -5.44
CA PHE A 111 -48.89 3.20 -4.43
C PHE A 111 -48.74 4.62 -5.00
N GLY A 112 -48.52 4.78 -6.32
CA GLY A 112 -48.54 6.07 -7.02
C GLY A 112 -47.45 7.07 -6.59
N GLN A 113 -46.47 6.62 -5.79
CA GLN A 113 -45.34 7.42 -5.34
C GLN A 113 -44.05 6.84 -5.93
N ALA A 114 -43.27 7.69 -6.59
CA ALA A 114 -41.90 7.35 -6.99
C ALA A 114 -41.07 7.17 -5.71
N ARG A 115 -40.38 6.04 -5.57
CA ARG A 115 -39.43 5.87 -4.47
C ARG A 115 -38.26 6.84 -4.67
N SER A 116 -37.78 7.42 -3.58
CA SER A 116 -36.52 8.19 -3.55
C SER A 116 -35.35 7.24 -3.88
N HIS A 117 -34.46 7.67 -4.77
CA HIS A 117 -33.14 7.03 -4.99
C HIS A 117 -32.08 7.57 -4.03
N GLU A 118 -32.47 8.45 -3.10
CA GLU A 118 -31.60 8.91 -2.04
C GLU A 118 -31.44 7.76 -1.03
N PRO A 119 -30.20 7.43 -0.62
CA PRO A 119 -29.99 6.42 0.41
C PRO A 119 -30.70 6.86 1.70
N GLU A 120 -31.62 6.02 2.18
CA GLU A 120 -32.26 6.23 3.48
C GLU A 120 -31.19 6.11 4.56
N THR A 121 -30.92 7.20 5.28
CA THR A 121 -30.10 7.19 6.49
C THR A 121 -31.00 6.81 7.66
N TYR A 122 -30.83 5.64 8.25
CA TYR A 122 -31.59 5.27 9.43
C TYR A 122 -30.99 5.99 10.65
N GLU A 123 -31.82 6.55 11.51
CA GLU A 123 -31.35 7.19 12.76
C GLU A 123 -30.62 6.20 13.69
N ASP A 124 -30.83 4.88 13.49
CA ASP A 124 -30.16 3.78 14.21
C ASP A 124 -28.80 3.34 13.59
N ASP A 125 -28.39 3.90 12.44
CA ASP A 125 -27.12 3.50 11.78
C ASP A 125 -25.89 3.89 12.62
N GLU A 126 -26.01 4.86 13.53
CA GLU A 126 -24.93 5.23 14.47
C GLU A 126 -24.74 4.19 15.57
N ASP A 127 -25.79 3.49 16.00
CA ASP A 127 -25.74 2.56 17.15
C ASP A 127 -25.16 1.19 16.78
N TYR A 128 -25.15 0.80 15.50
CA TYR A 128 -24.62 -0.50 15.07
C TYR A 128 -23.08 -0.58 15.11
N TYR A 129 -22.39 0.57 15.13
CA TYR A 129 -20.93 0.64 15.22
C TYR A 129 -20.39 0.72 16.65
N TYR A 130 -21.24 0.62 17.68
CA TYR A 130 -20.83 0.78 19.08
C TYR A 130 -20.68 -0.51 19.90
N GLU A 131 -20.97 -1.70 19.36
CA GLU A 131 -20.94 -2.94 20.17
C GLU A 131 -19.65 -3.78 20.07
N ASP A 132 -18.64 -3.41 19.27
CA ASP A 132 -17.39 -4.21 19.14
C ASP A 132 -16.08 -3.45 19.45
N GLU A 133 -16.14 -2.31 20.16
CA GLU A 133 -14.95 -1.73 20.79
C GLU A 133 -14.72 -2.31 22.19
N GLU A 134 -14.43 -3.60 22.27
CA GLU A 134 -13.66 -4.09 23.43
C GLU A 134 -12.31 -3.36 23.42
N PRO A 135 -11.93 -2.63 24.50
CA PRO A 135 -10.65 -1.96 24.57
C PRO A 135 -9.57 -3.03 24.52
N ARG A 136 -8.93 -3.19 23.35
CA ARG A 136 -7.84 -4.12 23.14
C ARG A 136 -6.72 -3.76 24.12
N THR A 137 -6.68 -4.45 25.25
CA THR A 137 -5.60 -4.33 26.23
C THR A 137 -4.29 -4.52 25.48
N SER A 138 -3.42 -3.51 25.52
CA SER A 138 -2.18 -3.56 24.75
C SER A 138 -1.40 -4.83 25.14
N LEU A 139 -0.75 -5.48 24.17
CA LEU A 139 0.05 -6.69 24.42
C LEU A 139 1.15 -6.43 25.49
N ARG A 140 1.55 -5.17 25.66
CA ARG A 140 2.43 -4.68 26.73
C ARG A 140 1.82 -4.78 28.13
N ASP A 141 0.52 -4.49 28.31
CA ASP A 141 -0.14 -4.61 29.61
C ASP A 141 -0.28 -6.06 30.07
N ARG A 142 -0.47 -6.98 29.11
CA ARG A 142 -0.51 -8.42 29.40
C ARG A 142 0.85 -8.95 29.86
N LEU A 143 1.95 -8.50 29.26
CA LEU A 143 3.31 -8.86 29.66
C LEU A 143 3.69 -8.35 31.05
N ASN A 144 3.20 -7.17 31.45
CA ASN A 144 3.47 -6.60 32.78
C ASN A 144 2.71 -7.30 33.92
N ARG A 145 1.69 -8.12 33.62
CA ARG A 145 0.88 -8.83 34.61
C ARG A 145 1.29 -10.30 34.80
N LEU A 146 2.24 -10.81 34.01
CA LEU A 146 2.87 -12.10 34.28
C LEU A 146 3.97 -11.92 35.34
N GLU A 147 3.63 -12.09 36.62
CA GLU A 147 4.63 -12.33 37.66
C GLU A 147 5.27 -13.71 37.44
N LEU A 148 6.41 -13.74 36.77
CA LEU A 148 7.24 -14.95 36.67
C LEU A 148 7.89 -15.24 38.04
N PRO A 149 7.84 -16.48 38.54
CA PRO A 149 8.53 -16.85 39.76
C PRO A 149 10.04 -16.66 39.58
N LYS A 150 10.63 -15.85 40.46
CA LYS A 150 12.07 -15.59 40.51
C LYS A 150 12.81 -16.89 40.78
N LEU A 151 13.44 -17.45 39.75
CA LEU A 151 14.43 -18.52 39.90
C LEU A 151 15.58 -17.99 40.75
N GLY A 152 15.67 -18.54 41.96
CA GLY A 152 16.62 -18.18 42.99
C GLY A 152 18.06 -18.29 42.50
N ARG A 153 18.79 -17.19 42.66
CA ARG A 153 20.23 -17.09 42.48
C ARG A 153 20.89 -17.74 43.70
N GLY A 154 21.16 -19.04 43.61
CA GLY A 154 21.99 -19.77 44.57
C GLY A 154 23.45 -19.38 44.39
N ASN A 155 24.03 -18.80 45.43
CA ASN A 155 25.46 -18.51 45.55
C ASN A 155 26.20 -19.83 45.87
N THR A 156 27.12 -20.25 45.01
CA THR A 156 28.21 -21.15 45.38
C THR A 156 29.47 -20.63 44.72
N ASP A 157 30.35 -20.12 45.57
CA ASP A 157 31.76 -19.87 45.35
C ASP A 157 32.44 -21.09 44.72
N ASP A 158 33.25 -20.89 43.68
CA ASP A 158 34.59 -21.47 43.55
C ASP A 158 35.25 -21.13 42.20
N GLY A 159 36.52 -20.74 42.28
CA GLY A 159 37.54 -21.15 41.31
C GLY A 159 37.53 -20.56 39.89
N GLY A 160 38.17 -19.40 39.74
CA GLY A 160 39.16 -19.13 38.68
C GLY A 160 38.74 -19.14 37.20
N ALA A 161 38.74 -17.97 36.56
CA ALA A 161 39.12 -17.82 35.14
C ALA A 161 39.46 -16.36 34.80
N LYS A 162 40.43 -16.21 33.89
CA LYS A 162 41.21 -15.02 33.52
C LYS A 162 40.39 -13.95 32.77
N PRO A 163 40.64 -12.64 32.96
CA PRO A 163 40.13 -11.62 32.04
C PRO A 163 41.04 -11.49 30.82
N LEU A 164 40.53 -11.91 29.66
CA LEU A 164 41.01 -11.44 28.35
C LEU A 164 40.32 -10.10 28.06
N PHE A 165 40.98 -9.24 27.28
CA PHE A 165 40.59 -7.88 26.87
C PHE A 165 41.13 -6.74 27.77
N GLY A 166 42.44 -6.52 27.63
CA GLY A 166 43.12 -5.31 28.04
C GLY A 166 42.76 -4.12 27.14
N ARG A 167 42.18 -3.11 27.76
CA ARG A 167 42.12 -1.73 27.25
C ARG A 167 43.45 -1.05 27.60
N ARG A 168 44.13 -0.46 26.60
CA ARG A 168 45.22 0.51 26.83
C ARG A 168 44.96 1.77 26.00
N PRO A 169 45.07 2.98 26.60
CA PRO A 169 44.97 4.25 25.91
C PRO A 169 46.35 4.89 25.62
N GLY A 170 46.36 5.86 24.70
CA GLY A 170 47.46 6.79 24.43
C GLY A 170 48.32 6.38 23.24
N ALA A 171 48.95 7.25 22.47
CA ALA A 171 49.00 8.71 22.40
C ALA A 171 49.55 9.03 20.98
N GLY A 172 49.50 10.29 20.57
CA GLY A 172 49.67 10.69 19.17
C GLY A 172 51.08 10.60 18.58
N ALA A 173 51.19 10.93 17.30
CA ALA A 173 52.33 11.61 16.69
C ALA A 173 51.99 12.00 15.25
N ALA A 174 52.45 13.19 14.88
CA ALA A 174 52.23 13.88 13.61
C ALA A 174 53.32 13.56 12.57
N ALA A 175 53.00 13.77 11.29
CA ALA A 175 53.85 14.22 10.16
C ALA A 175 52.97 14.13 8.89
N GLY A 176 52.91 15.07 7.94
CA GLY A 176 53.79 16.17 7.58
C GLY A 176 54.38 15.93 6.18
N ALA A 177 54.06 16.84 5.23
CA ALA A 177 54.61 17.02 3.86
C ALA A 177 54.15 16.03 2.77
N GLY A 178 53.83 16.41 1.52
CA GLY A 178 53.93 17.68 0.78
C GLY A 178 54.21 17.39 -0.72
N VAL A 179 53.96 18.39 -1.58
CA VAL A 179 54.25 18.54 -3.04
C VAL A 179 53.29 17.84 -4.04
N ALA A 180 52.49 18.50 -4.89
CA ALA A 180 52.66 19.61 -5.89
C ALA A 180 52.98 19.11 -7.32
N GLY A 181 52.22 19.57 -8.31
CA GLY A 181 52.53 19.42 -9.74
C GLY A 181 51.36 19.69 -10.69
N ALA A 182 51.30 20.91 -11.21
CA ALA A 182 50.35 21.39 -12.22
C ALA A 182 50.95 21.34 -13.64
N ALA A 183 50.09 21.31 -14.67
CA ALA A 183 50.22 21.95 -16.00
C ALA A 183 48.94 21.57 -16.79
N ALA A 184 48.08 22.51 -17.18
CA ALA A 184 48.19 23.45 -18.31
C ALA A 184 48.09 22.74 -19.66
#